data_AF-W4VJC4-F1
#
_entry.id   AF-W4VJC4-F1
#
_cell.length_a   1.000
_cell.length_b   1.000
_cell.length_c   1.000
_cell.angle_alpha   90.00
_cell.angle_beta   90.00
_cell.angle_gamma   90.00
#
_symmetry.space_group_name_H-M   'P 1'
#
loop_
_entity.id
_entity.type
_entity.pdbx_description
1 polymer ?
#
loop_
_entity_poly.entity_id
_entity_poly.type
_entity_poly.pdbx_seq_one_letter_code
_entity_poly.pdbx_strand_id
1 'polypeptide(L)'
;MGGKTNAISHRKANKTIRLVDASGNPVTGKEVILELTNHHFLFGSGIFDAIDVANQNSSADKHAFLEEKLDRFLDIFNFGTLPFYWGGRFEPEQGKPQTNKLMAAAKWLKDRNVTVKGHPLCWHTVTAPWLLEMSNDEILKAQFNRIEREVSDFKGVIDMWDVINEVVIMPIFDKYDNGITRISKDLGRIGIVKEMFAKTREFHPDATLLLNDFNTSINYEILIDGCLHAGVSIDAIGIQSHQHQGYWGGVRS
;
A
#
# COMPACT_ATOMS: atom_id res chain seq x y z
N MET A 1 22.15 -20.38 -38.52
CA MET A 1 22.56 -19.86 -37.20
C MET A 1 21.53 -18.84 -36.76
N GLY A 2 20.55 -19.23 -35.94
CA GLY A 2 19.48 -18.35 -35.47
C GLY A 2 19.92 -17.58 -34.23
N GLY A 3 20.08 -16.27 -34.35
CA GLY A 3 20.41 -15.38 -33.24
C GLY A 3 19.28 -15.35 -32.22
N LYS A 4 19.55 -15.81 -31.00
CA LYS A 4 18.65 -15.63 -29.87
C LYS A 4 18.58 -14.13 -29.56
N THR A 5 17.48 -13.47 -29.92
CA THR A 5 17.17 -12.13 -29.44
C THR A 5 17.09 -12.18 -27.91
N ASN A 6 17.95 -11.40 -27.23
CA ASN A 6 17.98 -11.35 -25.79
C ASN A 6 16.70 -10.64 -25.28
N ALA A 7 15.72 -11.43 -24.87
CA ALA A 7 14.35 -11.00 -24.58
C ALA A 7 14.22 -9.93 -23.50
N ILE A 8 15.27 -9.70 -22.70
CA ILE A 8 15.29 -8.72 -21.61
C ILE A 8 16.17 -7.49 -21.90
N SER A 9 16.66 -7.33 -23.13
CA SER A 9 17.46 -6.17 -23.53
C SER A 9 16.77 -4.83 -23.24
N HIS A 10 15.46 -4.75 -23.44
CA HIS A 10 14.63 -3.57 -23.09
C HIS A 10 14.54 -3.29 -21.57
N ARG A 11 15.02 -4.20 -20.71
CA ARG A 11 15.04 -4.07 -19.25
C ARG A 11 16.45 -3.88 -18.69
N LYS A 12 17.45 -3.76 -19.55
CA LYS A 12 18.86 -3.57 -19.17
C LYS A 12 19.36 -2.24 -19.71
N ALA A 13 20.20 -1.58 -18.92
CA ALA A 13 20.94 -0.40 -19.35
C ALA A 13 22.42 -0.62 -19.05
N ASN A 14 23.29 -0.06 -19.90
CA ASN A 14 24.73 -0.04 -19.67
C ASN A 14 25.09 1.27 -18.98
N LYS A 15 25.93 1.20 -17.94
CA LYS A 15 26.51 2.37 -17.28
C LYS A 15 28.02 2.16 -17.19
N THR A 16 28.79 3.13 -17.67
CA THR A 16 30.25 3.12 -17.59
C THR A 16 30.68 3.89 -16.34
N ILE A 17 31.49 3.24 -15.50
CA ILE A 17 32.10 3.85 -14.31
C ILE A 17 33.59 4.03 -14.61
N ARG A 18 34.10 5.25 -14.49
CA ARG A 18 35.53 5.55 -14.61
C ARG A 18 36.11 5.78 -13.21
N LEU A 19 37.05 4.92 -12.81
CA LEU A 19 37.75 5.04 -11.53
C LEU A 19 39.08 5.77 -11.75
N VAL A 20 39.29 6.84 -10.99
CA VAL A 20 40.50 7.68 -11.06
C VAL A 20 41.10 7.90 -9.68
N ASP A 21 42.41 8.15 -9.62
CA ASP A 21 43.09 8.59 -8.41
C ASP A 21 42.80 10.07 -8.08
N ALA A 22 43.35 10.58 -6.98
CA ALA A 22 43.20 11.98 -6.57
C ALA A 22 43.75 13.01 -7.58
N SER A 23 44.58 12.57 -8.52
CA SER A 23 45.15 13.39 -9.60
C SER A 23 44.39 13.24 -10.92
N GLY A 24 43.35 12.39 -10.98
CA GLY A 24 42.55 12.13 -12.18
C GLY A 24 43.09 11.04 -13.11
N ASN A 25 44.14 10.31 -12.72
CA ASN A 25 44.69 9.22 -13.53
C ASN A 25 43.85 7.95 -13.36
N PRO A 26 43.66 7.13 -14.41
CA PRO A 26 42.92 5.87 -14.31
C PRO A 26 43.53 4.92 -13.28
N VAL A 27 42.69 4.34 -12.42
CA VAL A 27 43.10 3.26 -11.52
C VAL A 27 43.27 1.96 -12.30
N THR A 28 44.44 1.32 -12.22
CA THR A 28 44.75 0.07 -12.94
C THR A 28 45.15 -1.06 -11.99
N GLY A 29 44.77 -2.31 -12.31
CA GLY A 29 45.21 -3.50 -11.57
C GLY A 29 44.68 -3.60 -10.14
N LYS A 30 43.58 -2.91 -9.83
CA LYS A 30 42.89 -2.98 -8.54
C LYS A 30 41.60 -3.79 -8.66
N GLU A 31 41.30 -4.55 -7.61
CA GLU A 31 40.00 -5.19 -7.45
C GLU A 31 38.94 -4.13 -7.18
N VAL A 32 37.78 -4.28 -7.82
CA VAL A 32 36.63 -3.38 -7.68
C VAL A 32 35.43 -4.24 -7.31
N ILE A 33 34.82 -3.94 -6.17
CA ILE A 33 33.59 -4.59 -5.71
C ILE A 33 32.43 -3.63 -5.95
N LEU A 34 31.38 -4.11 -6.59
CA LEU A 34 30.13 -3.38 -6.80
C LEU A 34 29.03 -4.14 -6.07
N GLU A 35 28.38 -3.48 -5.12
CA GLU A 35 27.29 -4.03 -4.33
C GLU A 35 26.01 -3.22 -4.57
N LEU A 36 24.89 -3.90 -4.81
CA LEU A 36 23.58 -3.27 -4.90
C LEU A 36 23.01 -3.15 -3.49
N THR A 37 23.04 -1.95 -2.93
CA THR A 37 22.56 -1.71 -1.56
C THR A 37 21.06 -1.41 -1.47
N ASN A 38 20.46 -0.95 -2.57
CA ASN A 38 19.02 -0.70 -2.69
C ASN A 38 18.65 -0.63 -4.19
N HIS A 39 17.37 -0.73 -4.50
CA HIS A 39 16.84 -0.67 -5.86
C HIS A 39 15.68 0.32 -5.94
N HIS A 40 15.41 0.88 -7.13
CA HIS A 40 14.35 1.89 -7.30
C HIS A 40 12.95 1.26 -7.42
N PHE A 41 12.88 -0.01 -7.84
CA PHE A 41 11.62 -0.72 -7.98
C PHE A 41 11.08 -1.11 -6.61
N LEU A 42 9.96 -0.57 -6.16
CA LEU A 42 9.41 -0.95 -4.87
C LEU A 42 9.01 -2.42 -4.86
N PHE A 43 9.75 -3.22 -4.11
CA PHE A 43 9.54 -4.67 -3.99
C PHE A 43 9.31 -5.01 -2.53
N GLY A 44 8.17 -5.64 -2.22
CA GLY A 44 7.76 -5.88 -0.85
C GLY A 44 6.47 -6.67 -0.70
N SER A 45 5.97 -6.71 0.54
CA SER A 45 4.72 -7.36 0.90
C SER A 45 4.08 -6.70 2.13
N GLY A 46 3.00 -7.28 2.67
CA GLY A 46 2.49 -6.90 3.98
C GLY A 46 3.50 -7.22 5.08
N ILE A 47 3.87 -6.21 5.88
CA ILE A 47 4.94 -6.30 6.89
C ILE A 47 4.41 -6.13 8.32
N PHE A 48 3.36 -6.90 8.65
CA PHE A 48 2.60 -6.66 9.88
C PHE A 48 3.40 -7.01 11.13
N ASP A 49 4.39 -7.90 11.00
CA ASP A 49 5.28 -8.30 12.09
C ASP A 49 6.13 -7.13 12.63
N ALA A 50 6.38 -6.10 11.81
CA ALA A 50 7.05 -4.89 12.27
C ALA A 50 6.28 -4.15 13.37
N ILE A 51 4.97 -4.39 13.51
CA ILE A 51 4.17 -3.85 14.60
C ILE A 51 4.60 -4.48 15.93
N ASP A 52 4.71 -5.80 16.00
CA ASP A 52 5.10 -6.50 17.23
C ASP A 52 6.55 -6.16 17.61
N VAL A 53 7.46 -6.10 16.62
CA VAL A 53 8.88 -5.77 16.82
C VAL A 53 9.06 -4.32 17.27
N ALA A 54 8.51 -3.34 16.55
CA ALA A 54 8.69 -1.93 16.91
C ALA A 54 8.08 -1.56 18.27
N ASN A 55 7.07 -2.31 18.74
CA ASN A 55 6.40 -2.06 20.02
C ASN A 55 6.86 -2.99 21.15
N GLN A 56 7.81 -3.90 20.91
CA GLN A 56 8.26 -4.90 21.88
C GLN A 56 7.10 -5.69 22.53
N ASN A 57 6.07 -6.02 21.73
CA ASN A 57 4.81 -6.57 22.22
C ASN A 57 4.70 -8.09 22.04
N SER A 58 5.80 -8.80 22.27
CA SER A 58 5.92 -10.24 22.11
C SER A 58 6.82 -10.84 23.19
N SER A 59 6.69 -12.15 23.48
CA SER A 59 7.67 -12.85 24.32
C SER A 59 9.07 -12.75 23.72
N ALA A 60 10.12 -12.90 24.55
CA ALA A 60 11.51 -12.78 24.11
C ALA A 60 11.83 -13.70 22.90
N ASP A 61 11.45 -14.97 22.99
CA ASP A 61 11.67 -15.95 21.90
C ASP A 61 10.94 -15.57 20.61
N LYS A 62 9.69 -15.10 20.72
CA LYS A 62 8.92 -14.63 19.55
C LYS A 62 9.53 -13.36 18.98
N HIS A 63 10.01 -12.45 19.83
CA HIS A 63 10.63 -11.21 19.40
C HIS A 63 11.88 -11.47 18.57
N ALA A 64 12.81 -12.29 19.08
CA ALA A 64 14.02 -12.65 18.38
C ALA A 64 13.73 -13.33 17.04
N PHE A 65 12.73 -14.21 16.99
CA PHE A 65 12.28 -14.83 15.74
C PHE A 65 11.74 -13.80 14.73
N LEU A 66 10.93 -12.85 15.18
CA LEU A 66 10.37 -11.81 14.30
C LEU A 66 11.45 -10.84 13.80
N GLU A 67 12.41 -10.48 14.64
CA GLU A 67 13.57 -9.67 14.24
C GLU A 67 14.38 -10.38 13.15
N GLU A 68 14.75 -11.65 13.35
CA GLU A 68 15.49 -12.42 12.33
C GLU A 68 14.69 -12.53 11.02
N LYS A 69 13.37 -12.75 11.12
CA LYS A 69 12.49 -12.79 9.95
C LYS A 69 12.47 -11.45 9.21
N LEU A 70 12.39 -10.33 9.93
CA LEU A 70 12.38 -9.00 9.33
C LEU A 70 13.75 -8.65 8.73
N ASP A 71 14.85 -9.01 9.37
CA ASP A 71 16.19 -8.78 8.81
C ASP A 71 16.34 -9.49 7.46
N ARG A 72 15.98 -10.78 7.39
CA ARG A 72 15.96 -11.55 6.12
C ARG A 72 15.02 -10.97 5.08
N PHE A 73 13.91 -10.36 5.51
CA PHE A 73 13.00 -9.66 4.61
C PHE A 73 13.67 -8.41 4.03
N LEU A 74 14.32 -7.62 4.87
CA LEU A 74 14.95 -6.35 4.50
C LEU A 74 16.24 -6.52 3.67
N ASP A 75 16.85 -7.71 3.68
CA ASP A 75 17.94 -8.07 2.76
C ASP A 75 17.49 -8.08 1.28
N ILE A 76 16.19 -8.16 1.01
CA ILE A 76 15.63 -8.30 -0.34
C ILE A 76 14.67 -7.15 -0.68
N PHE A 77 13.81 -6.81 0.28
CA PHE A 77 12.66 -5.93 0.08
C PHE A 77 12.92 -4.53 0.64
N ASN A 78 12.54 -3.51 -0.13
CA ASN A 78 12.64 -2.09 0.23
C ASN A 78 11.27 -1.41 0.36
N PHE A 79 10.20 -2.21 0.33
CA PHE A 79 8.83 -1.75 0.41
C PHE A 79 8.04 -2.60 1.41
N GLY A 80 7.12 -1.96 2.15
CA GLY A 80 6.29 -2.62 3.14
C GLY A 80 4.88 -2.02 3.20
N THR A 81 3.86 -2.87 3.32
CA THR A 81 2.48 -2.42 3.53
C THR A 81 2.06 -2.64 4.99
N LEU A 82 1.59 -1.59 5.65
CA LEU A 82 1.05 -1.64 7.01
C LEU A 82 -0.49 -1.67 7.03
N PRO A 83 -1.11 -2.43 7.95
CA PRO A 83 -2.55 -2.66 7.95
C PRO A 83 -3.33 -1.59 8.73
N PHE A 84 -4.03 -0.73 8.01
CA PHE A 84 -5.02 0.23 8.52
C PHE A 84 -6.44 -0.37 8.50
N TYR A 85 -6.56 -1.64 8.86
CA TYR A 85 -7.87 -2.31 8.92
C TYR A 85 -8.69 -1.72 10.07
N TRP A 86 -9.75 -0.98 9.70
CA TRP A 86 -10.48 -0.12 10.63
C TRP A 86 -10.96 -0.88 11.86
N GLY A 87 -11.68 -1.99 11.64
CA GLY A 87 -12.19 -2.84 12.69
C GLY A 87 -11.13 -3.76 13.29
N GLY A 88 -11.35 -4.16 14.54
CA GLY A 88 -10.56 -5.18 15.23
C GLY A 88 -9.17 -4.72 15.64
N ARG A 89 -8.27 -4.44 14.69
CA ARG A 89 -6.87 -4.12 14.98
C ARG A 89 -6.61 -2.62 15.10
N PHE A 90 -7.08 -1.80 14.15
CA PHE A 90 -6.72 -0.38 14.15
C PHE A 90 -7.54 0.43 15.15
N GLU A 91 -8.86 0.38 15.08
CA GLU A 91 -9.76 1.14 15.96
C GLU A 91 -10.84 0.20 16.53
N PRO A 92 -10.47 -0.70 17.46
CA PRO A 92 -11.41 -1.66 18.05
C PRO A 92 -12.57 -0.98 18.77
N GLU A 93 -12.32 0.19 19.35
CA GLU A 93 -13.32 1.03 20.02
C GLU A 93 -13.35 2.40 19.34
N GLN A 94 -14.55 2.94 19.14
CA GLN A 94 -14.75 4.24 18.50
C GLN A 94 -13.93 5.34 19.20
N GLY A 95 -13.13 6.07 18.43
CA GLY A 95 -12.30 7.16 18.93
C GLY A 95 -11.02 6.70 19.64
N LYS A 96 -10.70 5.40 19.64
CA LYS A 96 -9.48 4.85 20.26
C LYS A 96 -8.59 4.10 19.25
N PRO A 97 -8.10 4.78 18.21
CA PRO A 97 -7.20 4.16 17.25
C PRO A 97 -5.87 3.79 17.89
N GLN A 98 -5.29 2.68 17.46
CA GLN A 98 -3.96 2.21 17.83
C GLN A 98 -2.86 2.95 17.03
N THR A 99 -3.06 4.26 16.77
CA THR A 99 -2.18 5.12 15.96
C THR A 99 -0.72 5.01 16.38
N ASN A 100 -0.44 5.10 17.69
CA ASN A 100 0.92 5.04 18.22
C ASN A 100 1.65 3.74 17.87
N LYS A 101 0.93 2.60 17.86
CA LYS A 101 1.53 1.29 17.54
C LYS A 101 1.97 1.21 16.08
N LEU A 102 1.14 1.68 15.16
CA LEU A 102 1.48 1.69 13.74
C LEU A 102 2.47 2.78 13.39
N MET A 103 2.43 3.92 14.08
CA MET A 103 3.43 4.97 13.94
C MET A 103 4.83 4.46 14.33
N ALA A 104 4.93 3.71 15.43
CA ALA A 104 6.19 3.08 15.83
C ALA A 104 6.71 2.12 14.74
N ALA A 105 5.83 1.28 14.18
CA ALA A 105 6.19 0.37 13.10
C ALA A 105 6.63 1.10 11.82
N ALA A 106 5.89 2.14 11.42
CA ALA A 106 6.20 2.93 10.24
C ALA A 106 7.54 3.66 10.36
N LYS A 107 7.84 4.23 11.53
CA LYS A 107 9.15 4.84 11.81
C LYS A 107 10.27 3.80 11.80
N TRP A 108 10.06 2.65 12.46
CA TRP A 108 11.05 1.56 12.48
C TRP A 108 11.44 1.08 11.08
N LEU A 109 10.46 1.01 10.17
CA LEU A 109 10.66 0.68 8.75
C LEU A 109 11.35 1.81 8.00
N LYS A 110 10.92 3.06 8.21
CA LYS A 110 11.51 4.23 7.57
C LYS A 110 12.98 4.42 7.93
N ASP A 111 13.35 4.21 9.19
CA ASP A 111 14.73 4.28 9.69
C ASP A 111 15.64 3.22 9.03
N ARG A 112 15.04 2.20 8.41
CA ARG A 112 15.71 1.13 7.64
C ARG A 112 15.56 1.31 6.13
N ASN A 113 15.24 2.53 5.67
CA ASN A 113 15.07 2.88 4.26
C ASN A 113 13.96 2.09 3.53
N VAL A 114 12.94 1.63 4.26
CA VAL A 114 11.77 0.97 3.66
C VAL A 114 10.73 2.02 3.31
N THR A 115 10.26 2.00 2.06
CA THR A 115 9.08 2.79 1.66
C THR A 115 7.83 2.11 2.22
N VAL A 116 7.01 2.85 2.96
CA VAL A 116 5.81 2.31 3.61
C VAL A 116 4.55 2.77 2.89
N LYS A 117 3.64 1.82 2.63
CA LYS A 117 2.27 2.09 2.18
C LYS A 117 1.26 1.78 3.28
N GLY A 118 0.31 2.67 3.50
CA GLY A 118 -0.85 2.42 4.36
C GLY A 118 -1.98 1.74 3.59
N HIS A 119 -2.51 0.63 4.14
CA HIS A 119 -3.56 -0.15 3.49
C HIS A 119 -4.68 -0.60 4.45
N PRO A 120 -5.95 -0.25 4.19
CA PRO A 120 -6.42 0.89 3.40
C PRO A 120 -7.16 1.93 4.26
N LEU A 121 -7.36 3.13 3.71
CA LEU A 121 -8.13 4.18 4.38
C LEU A 121 -9.64 3.91 4.35
N CYS A 122 -10.18 3.30 3.29
CA CYS A 122 -11.61 2.93 3.19
C CYS A 122 -11.76 1.52 2.60
N TRP A 123 -12.45 0.63 3.31
CA TRP A 123 -12.68 -0.74 2.86
C TRP A 123 -13.90 -1.33 3.58
N HIS A 124 -14.61 -2.23 2.92
CA HIS A 124 -15.82 -2.87 3.42
C HIS A 124 -15.57 -4.22 4.13
N THR A 125 -14.42 -4.84 3.88
CA THR A 125 -14.01 -6.05 4.59
C THR A 125 -13.13 -5.61 5.77
N VAL A 126 -13.43 -5.99 7.01
CA VAL A 126 -12.74 -5.50 8.24
C VAL A 126 -13.05 -4.04 8.62
N THR A 127 -14.32 -3.62 8.48
CA THR A 127 -14.79 -2.33 9.01
C THR A 127 -15.07 -2.39 10.50
N ALA A 128 -15.14 -1.24 11.16
CA ALA A 128 -15.48 -1.19 12.57
C ALA A 128 -16.97 -1.51 12.83
N PRO A 129 -17.32 -2.51 13.66
CA PRO A 129 -18.71 -2.92 13.87
C PRO A 129 -19.61 -1.81 14.42
N TRP A 130 -19.06 -0.90 15.22
CA TRP A 130 -19.79 0.23 15.81
C TRP A 130 -20.36 1.22 14.78
N LEU A 131 -19.95 1.13 13.51
CA LEU A 131 -20.56 1.90 12.41
C LEU A 131 -21.99 1.46 12.10
N LEU A 132 -22.37 0.23 12.45
CA LEU A 132 -23.71 -0.29 12.14
C LEU A 132 -24.82 0.43 12.93
N GLU A 133 -24.49 0.96 14.10
CA GLU A 133 -25.41 1.72 14.95
C GLU A 133 -25.65 3.15 14.44
N MET A 134 -24.92 3.58 13.41
CA MET A 134 -24.97 4.93 12.86
C MET A 134 -25.86 5.01 11.61
N SER A 135 -26.38 6.21 11.34
CA SER A 135 -26.96 6.57 10.04
C SER A 135 -25.89 6.65 8.94
N ASN A 136 -26.30 6.63 7.66
CA ASN A 136 -25.35 6.69 6.54
C ASN A 136 -24.54 8.01 6.54
N ASP A 137 -25.17 9.14 6.90
CA ASP A 137 -24.50 10.43 7.03
C ASP A 137 -23.45 10.44 8.15
N GLU A 138 -23.75 9.81 9.29
CA GLU A 138 -22.81 9.67 10.40
C GLU A 138 -21.64 8.76 10.05
N ILE A 139 -21.88 7.67 9.30
CA ILE A 139 -20.82 6.78 8.81
C ILE A 139 -19.89 7.53 7.84
N LEU A 140 -20.46 8.29 6.90
CA LEU A 140 -19.68 9.08 5.95
C LEU A 140 -18.82 10.12 6.69
N LYS A 141 -19.40 10.82 7.66
CA LYS A 141 -18.66 11.77 8.50
C LYS A 141 -17.56 11.08 9.32
N ALA A 142 -17.84 9.91 9.90
CA ALA A 142 -16.84 9.13 10.63
C ALA A 142 -15.68 8.70 9.72
N GLN A 143 -15.97 8.27 8.49
CA GLN A 143 -14.96 7.90 7.50
C GLN A 143 -14.11 9.10 7.06
N PHE A 144 -14.71 10.29 6.92
CA PHE A 144 -13.96 11.52 6.65
C PHE A 144 -13.06 11.94 7.80
N ASN A 145 -13.56 11.91 9.04
CA ASN A 145 -12.75 12.21 10.23
C ASN A 145 -11.60 11.21 10.38
N ARG A 146 -11.86 9.95 10.05
CA ARG A 146 -10.85 8.90 10.03
C ARG A 146 -9.74 9.20 9.03
N ILE A 147 -10.09 9.52 7.77
CA ILE A 147 -9.12 9.89 6.73
C ILE A 147 -8.30 11.08 7.19
N GLU A 148 -8.94 12.15 7.65
CA GLU A 148 -8.26 13.35 8.15
C GLU A 148 -7.24 13.02 9.24
N ARG A 149 -7.66 12.25 10.26
CA ARG A 149 -6.79 11.83 11.36
C ARG A 149 -5.61 10.99 10.88
N GLU A 150 -5.88 9.89 10.17
CA GLU A 150 -4.83 8.93 9.77
C GLU A 150 -3.84 9.55 8.78
N VAL A 151 -4.34 10.30 7.80
CA VAL A 151 -3.50 10.92 6.78
C VAL A 151 -2.66 12.05 7.39
N SER A 152 -3.22 12.83 8.31
CA SER A 152 -2.48 13.91 8.99
C SER A 152 -1.45 13.37 9.98
N ASP A 153 -1.82 12.40 10.82
CA ASP A 153 -0.94 11.83 11.85
C ASP A 153 0.30 11.16 11.24
N PHE A 154 0.14 10.51 10.08
CA PHE A 154 1.20 9.74 9.43
C PHE A 154 1.96 10.49 8.32
N LYS A 155 1.60 11.75 8.05
CA LYS A 155 2.24 12.56 7.00
C LYS A 155 3.75 12.67 7.22
N GLY A 156 4.52 12.45 6.15
CA GLY A 156 5.98 12.42 6.18
C GLY A 156 6.55 11.13 6.76
N VAL A 157 5.73 10.16 7.19
CA VAL A 157 6.17 8.80 7.53
C VAL A 157 5.56 7.78 6.58
N ILE A 158 4.28 7.97 6.22
CA ILE A 158 3.57 7.21 5.18
C ILE A 158 2.98 8.22 4.19
N ASP A 159 3.58 8.25 3.00
CA ASP A 159 3.20 9.16 1.90
C ASP A 159 2.58 8.40 0.71
N MET A 160 2.23 7.12 0.92
CA MET A 160 1.58 6.26 -0.06
C MET A 160 0.40 5.53 0.58
N TRP A 161 -0.78 5.63 -0.04
CA TRP A 161 -2.02 5.13 0.54
C TRP A 161 -2.89 4.40 -0.47
N ASP A 162 -3.36 3.22 -0.11
CA ASP A 162 -4.58 2.68 -0.72
C ASP A 162 -5.76 3.44 -0.12
N VAL A 163 -6.26 4.44 -0.85
CA VAL A 163 -7.33 5.32 -0.38
C VAL A 163 -8.61 4.54 -0.18
N ILE A 164 -8.92 3.67 -1.14
CA ILE A 164 -10.11 2.84 -1.10
C ILE A 164 -9.83 1.50 -1.76
N ASN A 165 -10.37 0.44 -1.16
CA ASN A 165 -10.08 -0.93 -1.53
C ASN A 165 -11.33 -1.68 -2.00
N GLU A 166 -11.20 -2.44 -3.10
CA GLU A 166 -12.17 -3.42 -3.60
C GLU A 166 -13.56 -2.82 -3.92
N VAL A 167 -13.55 -1.66 -4.58
CA VAL A 167 -14.76 -0.88 -4.88
C VAL A 167 -15.67 -1.58 -5.88
N VAL A 168 -15.14 -2.43 -6.76
CA VAL A 168 -15.97 -3.11 -7.78
C VAL A 168 -17.10 -3.91 -7.12
N ILE A 169 -16.83 -4.58 -6.00
CA ILE A 169 -17.82 -5.36 -5.27
C ILE A 169 -18.45 -4.61 -4.08
N MET A 170 -17.88 -3.49 -3.66
CA MET A 170 -18.24 -2.80 -2.41
C MET A 170 -19.74 -2.50 -2.22
N PRO A 171 -20.49 -1.97 -3.21
CA PRO A 171 -21.93 -1.70 -3.02
C PRO A 171 -22.80 -2.96 -3.00
N ILE A 172 -22.29 -4.09 -3.50
CA ILE A 172 -23.02 -5.36 -3.61
C ILE A 172 -22.44 -6.46 -2.71
N PHE A 173 -21.53 -6.09 -1.81
CA PHE A 173 -20.93 -7.03 -0.87
C PHE A 173 -21.99 -7.58 0.08
N ASP A 174 -22.06 -8.90 0.19
CA ASP A 174 -23.15 -9.64 0.83
C ASP A 174 -22.67 -10.67 1.88
N LYS A 175 -21.37 -10.75 2.16
CA LYS A 175 -20.85 -11.72 3.15
C LYS A 175 -21.25 -11.39 4.58
N TYR A 176 -21.38 -10.10 4.91
CA TYR A 176 -21.86 -9.60 6.20
C TYR A 176 -22.17 -8.10 6.13
N ASP A 177 -23.01 -7.63 7.05
CA ASP A 177 -23.34 -6.22 7.18
C ASP A 177 -22.15 -5.38 7.63
N ASN A 178 -21.97 -4.24 6.98
CA ASN A 178 -20.93 -3.28 7.31
C ASN A 178 -21.36 -1.86 6.92
N GLY A 179 -20.79 -0.86 7.60
CA GLY A 179 -21.15 0.54 7.37
C GLY A 179 -20.74 1.06 5.99
N ILE A 180 -19.58 0.63 5.49
CA ILE A 180 -19.00 1.15 4.24
C ILE A 180 -19.82 0.75 3.01
N THR A 181 -20.34 -0.48 2.96
CA THR A 181 -21.24 -0.93 1.90
C THR A 181 -22.52 -0.10 1.86
N ARG A 182 -23.05 0.38 3.00
CA ARG A 182 -24.24 1.24 3.05
C ARG A 182 -23.99 2.58 2.37
N ILE A 183 -22.94 3.31 2.75
CA ILE A 183 -22.59 4.58 2.10
C ILE A 183 -22.16 4.41 0.64
N SER A 184 -21.59 3.24 0.29
CA SER A 184 -21.23 2.91 -1.10
C SER A 184 -22.46 2.68 -1.98
N LYS A 185 -23.55 2.14 -1.43
CA LYS A 185 -24.84 2.02 -2.14
C LYS A 185 -25.45 3.39 -2.44
N ASP A 186 -25.40 4.31 -1.49
CA ASP A 186 -25.97 5.65 -1.63
C ASP A 186 -25.18 6.52 -2.63
N LEU A 187 -23.85 6.53 -2.50
CA LEU A 187 -22.98 7.35 -3.35
C LEU A 187 -22.68 6.69 -4.71
N GLY A 188 -22.88 5.39 -4.82
CA GLY A 188 -22.38 4.58 -5.93
C GLY A 188 -20.86 4.47 -5.93
N ARG A 189 -20.33 3.63 -6.84
CA ARG A 189 -18.89 3.32 -6.92
C ARG A 189 -18.02 4.54 -7.20
N ILE A 190 -18.41 5.36 -8.19
CA ILE A 190 -17.63 6.55 -8.58
C ILE A 190 -17.74 7.63 -7.50
N GLY A 191 -18.94 7.83 -6.94
CA GLY A 191 -19.17 8.84 -5.90
C GLY A 191 -18.33 8.58 -4.66
N ILE A 192 -18.35 7.34 -4.12
CA ILE A 192 -17.55 7.04 -2.93
C ILE A 192 -16.04 7.17 -3.20
N VAL A 193 -15.55 6.74 -4.37
CA VAL A 193 -14.13 6.92 -4.73
C VAL A 193 -13.79 8.41 -4.77
N LYS A 194 -14.62 9.22 -5.42
CA LYS A 194 -14.40 10.67 -5.54
C LYS A 194 -14.33 11.34 -4.17
N GLU A 195 -15.27 11.05 -3.28
CA GLU A 195 -15.30 11.62 -1.92
C GLU A 195 -14.07 11.21 -1.10
N MET A 196 -13.69 9.93 -1.11
CA MET A 196 -12.53 9.46 -0.34
C MET A 196 -11.21 10.04 -0.85
N PHE A 197 -11.04 10.15 -2.17
CA PHE A 197 -9.84 10.74 -2.78
C PHE A 197 -9.76 12.24 -2.55
N ALA A 198 -10.88 12.95 -2.71
CA ALA A 198 -10.94 14.40 -2.46
C ALA A 198 -10.57 14.69 -0.99
N LYS A 199 -11.17 13.96 -0.04
CA LYS A 199 -10.85 14.10 1.39
C LYS A 199 -9.40 13.77 1.68
N THR A 200 -8.83 12.71 1.08
CA THR A 200 -7.42 12.35 1.31
C THR A 200 -6.48 13.42 0.76
N ARG A 201 -6.74 13.96 -0.43
CA ARG A 201 -5.92 15.00 -1.05
C ARG A 201 -5.96 16.32 -0.29
N GLU A 202 -7.07 16.63 0.39
CA GLU A 202 -7.22 17.81 1.26
C GLU A 202 -6.12 17.85 2.36
N PHE A 203 -5.83 16.71 2.99
CA PHE A 203 -4.84 16.65 4.09
C PHE A 203 -3.43 16.27 3.64
N HIS A 204 -3.31 15.60 2.49
CA HIS A 204 -2.02 15.17 1.95
C HIS A 204 -1.93 15.37 0.44
N PRO A 205 -1.73 16.64 0.00
CA PRO A 205 -1.70 16.99 -1.41
C PRO A 205 -0.59 16.25 -2.20
N ASP A 206 0.52 15.90 -1.53
CA ASP A 206 1.70 15.32 -2.16
C ASP A 206 1.79 13.78 -2.05
N ALA A 207 0.81 13.12 -1.40
CA ALA A 207 0.83 11.66 -1.28
C ALA A 207 0.60 10.97 -2.61
N THR A 208 1.15 9.76 -2.77
CA THR A 208 0.76 8.83 -3.83
C THR A 208 -0.51 8.09 -3.42
N LEU A 209 -1.61 8.35 -4.12
CA LEU A 209 -2.95 7.84 -3.80
C LEU A 209 -3.36 6.74 -4.79
N LEU A 210 -3.66 5.56 -4.24
CA LEU A 210 -4.00 4.37 -5.00
C LEU A 210 -5.48 4.02 -4.88
N LEU A 211 -6.06 3.66 -6.02
CA LEU A 211 -7.27 2.85 -6.09
C LEU A 211 -6.82 1.40 -6.22
N ASN A 212 -7.25 0.53 -5.30
CA ASN A 212 -6.75 -0.84 -5.23
C ASN A 212 -7.90 -1.84 -5.30
N ASP A 213 -7.78 -2.87 -6.14
CA ASP A 213 -8.80 -3.91 -6.29
C ASP A 213 -8.14 -5.24 -6.69
N PHE A 214 -8.79 -6.36 -6.38
CA PHE A 214 -8.40 -7.67 -6.90
C PHE A 214 -9.05 -8.00 -8.24
N ASN A 215 -10.11 -7.27 -8.59
CA ASN A 215 -10.83 -7.48 -9.82
C ASN A 215 -10.00 -6.95 -11.00
N THR A 216 -9.61 -7.84 -11.90
CA THR A 216 -8.85 -7.52 -13.12
C THR A 216 -9.71 -7.53 -14.38
N SER A 217 -11.04 -7.60 -14.23
CA SER A 217 -11.97 -7.61 -15.36
C SER A 217 -12.28 -6.19 -15.87
N ILE A 218 -12.99 -6.14 -16.99
CA ILE A 218 -13.53 -4.91 -17.59
C ILE A 218 -14.30 -4.02 -16.59
N ASN A 219 -14.89 -4.62 -15.54
CA ASN A 219 -15.60 -3.84 -14.52
C ASN A 219 -14.67 -2.90 -13.75
N TYR A 220 -13.41 -3.29 -13.53
CA TYR A 220 -12.44 -2.42 -12.89
C TYR A 220 -11.95 -1.33 -13.84
N GLU A 221 -11.74 -1.66 -15.12
CA GLU A 221 -11.42 -0.67 -16.16
C GLU A 221 -12.53 0.39 -16.29
N ILE A 222 -13.80 -0.02 -16.33
CA ILE A 222 -14.96 0.89 -16.36
C ILE A 222 -15.00 1.78 -15.11
N LEU A 223 -14.67 1.23 -13.94
CA LEU A 223 -14.61 2.02 -12.71
C LEU A 223 -13.50 3.08 -12.79
N ILE A 224 -12.30 2.68 -13.22
CA ILE A 224 -11.15 3.60 -13.36
C ILE A 224 -11.50 4.70 -14.35
N ASP A 225 -12.03 4.34 -15.52
CA ASP A 225 -12.42 5.30 -16.55
C ASP A 225 -13.50 6.27 -16.02
N GLY A 226 -14.52 5.76 -15.35
CA GLY A 226 -15.56 6.59 -14.73
C GLY A 226 -15.01 7.56 -13.66
N CYS A 227 -14.04 7.13 -12.86
CA CYS A 227 -13.38 7.97 -11.87
C CYS A 227 -12.54 9.07 -12.52
N LEU A 228 -11.76 8.74 -13.56
CA LEU A 228 -10.97 9.73 -14.30
C LEU A 228 -11.87 10.79 -14.96
N HIS A 229 -12.97 10.36 -15.59
CA HIS A 229 -13.97 11.28 -16.16
C HIS A 229 -14.65 12.15 -15.10
N ALA A 230 -14.85 11.63 -13.88
CA ALA A 230 -15.41 12.39 -12.76
C ALA A 230 -14.41 13.35 -12.08
N GLY A 231 -13.17 13.40 -12.56
CA GLY A 231 -12.10 14.29 -12.08
C GLY A 231 -11.35 13.77 -10.86
N VAL A 232 -11.38 12.47 -10.59
CA VAL A 232 -10.65 11.89 -9.44
C VAL A 232 -9.15 11.84 -9.73
N SER A 233 -8.35 12.44 -8.85
CA SER A 233 -6.88 12.45 -8.95
C SER A 233 -6.25 11.15 -8.41
N ILE A 234 -6.27 10.10 -9.23
CA ILE A 234 -5.65 8.81 -8.95
C ILE A 234 -4.20 8.80 -9.45
N ASP A 235 -3.23 8.49 -8.59
CA ASP A 235 -1.80 8.47 -8.97
C ASP A 235 -1.35 7.09 -9.43
N ALA A 236 -1.93 6.03 -8.86
CA ALA A 236 -1.61 4.66 -9.24
C ALA A 236 -2.81 3.72 -9.07
N ILE A 237 -2.80 2.65 -9.86
CA ILE A 237 -3.78 1.56 -9.81
C ILE A 237 -3.12 0.35 -9.16
N GLY A 238 -3.67 -0.07 -8.04
CA GLY A 238 -3.31 -1.31 -7.38
C GLY A 238 -4.10 -2.47 -7.97
N ILE A 239 -3.36 -3.53 -8.36
CA ILE A 239 -3.92 -4.80 -8.82
C ILE A 239 -3.49 -5.87 -7.83
N GLN A 240 -4.43 -6.35 -7.02
CA GLN A 240 -4.17 -7.44 -6.09
C GLN A 240 -4.31 -8.79 -6.79
N SER A 241 -3.40 -9.71 -6.50
CA SER A 241 -3.49 -11.09 -6.98
C SER A 241 -3.90 -12.02 -5.84
N HIS A 242 -5.21 -12.21 -5.63
CA HIS A 242 -5.73 -13.33 -4.85
C HIS A 242 -5.78 -14.58 -5.74
N GLN A 243 -4.62 -15.23 -5.96
CA GLN A 243 -4.50 -16.41 -6.82
C GLN A 243 -5.18 -17.69 -6.29
N HIS A 244 -6.15 -17.58 -5.39
CA HIS A 244 -6.99 -18.69 -4.95
C HIS A 244 -8.13 -19.03 -5.93
N GLN A 245 -8.33 -18.22 -6.99
CA GLN A 245 -9.41 -18.40 -7.98
C GLN A 245 -8.95 -18.88 -9.37
N GLY A 246 -7.67 -19.24 -9.55
CA GLY A 246 -7.18 -19.86 -10.79
C GLY A 246 -6.05 -19.09 -11.50
N TYR A 247 -5.48 -19.75 -12.51
CA TYR A 247 -4.32 -19.29 -13.27
C TYR A 247 -4.67 -18.15 -14.23
N TRP A 248 -3.91 -17.05 -14.14
CA TRP A 248 -4.01 -15.87 -15.01
C TRP A 248 -3.01 -15.95 -16.16
N GLY A 249 -3.28 -16.82 -17.13
CA GLY A 249 -2.56 -16.84 -18.40
C GLY A 249 -3.30 -16.01 -19.45
N GLY A 250 -2.60 -15.13 -20.16
CA GLY A 250 -3.17 -14.50 -21.35
C GLY A 250 -3.58 -15.57 -22.36
N VAL A 251 -4.81 -15.49 -22.89
CA VAL A 251 -5.19 -16.28 -24.05
C VAL A 251 -4.33 -15.78 -25.21
N ARG A 252 -3.31 -16.57 -25.57
CA ARG A 252 -2.61 -16.35 -26.83
C ARG A 252 -3.61 -16.70 -27.94
N SER A 253 -4.13 -15.67 -28.60
CA SER A 253 -4.71 -15.77 -29.94
C SER A 253 -3.62 -16.07 -30.97
#